data_AF-A0A150P6P9-F1
#
_entry.id   AF-A0A150P6P9-F1
#
_cell.length_a   1.000
_cell.length_b   1.000
_cell.length_c   1.000
_cell.angle_alpha   90.00
_cell.angle_beta   90.00
_cell.angle_gamma   90.00
#
_symmetry.space_group_name_H-M   'P 1'
#
loop_
_entity.id
_entity.type
_entity.pdbx_description
1 polymer ?
#
loop_
_entity_poly.entity_id
_entity_poly.type
_entity_poly.pdbx_seq_one_letter_code
_entity_poly.pdbx_strand_id
1 'polypeptide(L)'
;MGSSAMKERAARKLAEASVLERATPALRIAHELRVAPSCKARQPLLARAKADGDRRAIDVLAPLVSGKSKGCGFLGMSRCAAPCASIASEIKAAIQAIEERVGPSPGAAPSPEGR
;
A
#
# COMPACT_ATOMS: atom_id res chain seq x y z
N MET A 1 17.80 -4.61 -13.09
CA MET A 1 17.22 -5.65 -12.22
C MET A 1 17.88 -5.55 -10.84
N GLY A 2 17.23 -4.90 -9.87
CA GLY A 2 17.75 -4.88 -8.50
C GLY A 2 17.56 -6.25 -7.86
N SER A 3 18.66 -6.87 -7.44
CA SER A 3 18.71 -8.25 -6.91
C SER A 3 17.65 -8.46 -5.82
N SER A 4 16.82 -9.49 -5.96
CA SER A 4 15.81 -9.90 -4.96
C SER A 4 16.42 -10.02 -3.56
N ALA A 5 17.67 -10.48 -3.48
CA ALA A 5 18.43 -10.59 -2.22
C ALA A 5 18.72 -9.23 -1.56
N MET A 6 18.81 -8.14 -2.33
CA MET A 6 18.94 -6.79 -1.76
C MET A 6 17.60 -6.34 -1.15
N LYS A 7 16.48 -6.58 -1.85
CA LYS A 7 15.14 -6.26 -1.33
C LYS A 7 14.83 -7.03 -0.05
N GLU A 8 15.19 -8.31 -0.01
CA GLU A 8 14.99 -9.14 1.18
C GLU A 8 15.86 -8.68 2.36
N ARG A 9 17.13 -8.35 2.12
CA ARG A 9 18.00 -7.76 3.15
C ARG A 9 17.45 -6.44 3.69
N ALA A 10 16.97 -5.56 2.80
CA ALA A 10 16.33 -4.31 3.21
C ALA A 10 15.05 -4.55 4.03
N ALA A 11 14.22 -5.51 3.62
CA ALA A 11 13.01 -5.87 4.35
C ALA A 11 13.32 -6.39 5.76
N ARG A 12 14.35 -7.25 5.90
CA ARG A 12 14.81 -7.75 7.21
C ARG A 12 15.29 -6.62 8.10
N LYS A 13 16.13 -5.71 7.57
CA LYS A 13 16.61 -4.53 8.31
C LYS A 13 15.48 -3.62 8.77
N LEU A 14 14.47 -3.40 7.93
CA LEU A 14 13.29 -2.59 8.29
C LEU A 14 12.37 -3.27 9.29
N ALA A 15 12.49 -4.58 9.51
CA ALA A 15 11.73 -5.33 10.51
C ALA A 15 12.47 -5.44 11.87
N GLU A 16 13.71 -4.97 11.97
CA GLU A 16 14.46 -4.97 13.24
C GLU A 16 13.78 -4.02 14.25
N ALA A 17 13.62 -4.48 15.49
CA ALA A 17 12.96 -3.72 16.55
C ALA A 17 13.62 -2.35 16.77
N SER A 18 14.96 -2.30 16.78
CA SER A 18 15.75 -1.07 16.92
C SER A 18 15.50 -0.05 15.82
N VAL A 19 15.13 -0.50 14.62
CA VAL A 19 14.77 0.37 13.49
C VAL A 19 13.33 0.86 13.65
N LEU A 20 12.41 -0.02 14.01
CA LEU A 20 11.00 0.33 14.24
C LEU A 20 10.82 1.30 15.44
N GLU A 21 11.63 1.17 16.48
CA GLU A 21 11.68 2.11 17.61
C GLU A 21 12.04 3.54 17.17
N ARG A 22 12.88 3.68 16.14
CA ARG A 22 13.28 4.99 15.58
C ARG A 22 12.44 5.42 14.39
N ALA A 23 11.55 4.56 13.90
CA ALA A 23 10.72 4.84 12.76
C ALA A 23 9.71 5.95 13.06
N THR A 24 9.49 6.83 12.08
CA THR A 24 8.41 7.81 12.14
C THR A 24 7.05 7.11 12.18
N PRO A 25 5.99 7.73 12.74
CA PRO A 25 4.65 7.16 12.75
C PRO A 25 4.17 6.68 11.36
N ALA A 26 4.46 7.48 10.32
CA ALA A 26 4.18 7.14 8.92
C ALA A 26 4.89 5.88 8.42
N LEU A 27 6.17 5.71 8.78
CA LEU A 27 6.93 4.52 8.41
C LEU A 27 6.40 3.28 9.14
N ARG A 28 6.07 3.41 10.44
CA ARG A 28 5.52 2.30 11.22
C ARG A 28 4.22 1.80 10.63
N ILE A 29 3.28 2.69 10.32
CA ILE A 29 1.98 2.28 9.76
C ILE A 29 2.13 1.65 8.37
N ALA A 30 3.03 2.18 7.52
CA ALA A 30 3.30 1.57 6.22
C ALA A 30 3.92 0.17 6.34
N HIS A 31 4.78 -0.04 7.34
CA HIS A 31 5.35 -1.36 7.64
C HIS A 31 4.28 -2.33 8.16
N GLU A 32 3.49 -1.93 9.17
CA GLU A 32 2.41 -2.72 9.74
C GLU A 32 1.41 -3.18 8.65
N LEU A 33 1.00 -2.27 7.75
CA LEU A 33 0.13 -2.58 6.62
C LEU A 33 0.75 -3.58 5.62
N ARG A 34 2.07 -3.52 5.44
CA ARG A 34 2.80 -4.40 4.52
C ARG A 34 2.90 -5.82 5.07
N VAL A 35 3.20 -5.96 6.36
CA VAL A 35 3.37 -7.27 7.00
C VAL A 35 2.06 -7.91 7.48
N ALA A 36 0.96 -7.14 7.53
CA ALA A 36 -0.36 -7.68 7.87
C ALA A 36 -0.76 -8.83 6.92
N PRO A 37 -1.12 -10.02 7.45
CA PRO A 37 -1.30 -11.21 6.62
C PRO A 37 -2.62 -11.24 5.85
N SER A 38 -3.61 -10.44 6.24
CA SER A 38 -4.97 -10.49 5.69
C SER A 38 -5.62 -9.11 5.61
N CYS A 39 -6.73 -9.01 4.88
CA CYS A 39 -7.54 -7.78 4.85
C CYS A 39 -8.11 -7.46 6.23
N LYS A 40 -8.56 -8.48 6.98
CA LYS A 40 -9.04 -8.33 8.37
C LYS A 40 -7.96 -7.78 9.30
N ALA A 41 -6.70 -8.21 9.15
CA ALA A 41 -5.59 -7.69 9.93
C ALA A 41 -5.22 -6.24 9.55
N ARG A 42 -5.49 -5.80 8.31
CA ARG A 42 -5.27 -4.42 7.86
C ARG A 42 -6.37 -3.46 8.32
N GLN A 43 -7.61 -3.93 8.41
CA GLN A 43 -8.77 -3.11 8.75
C GLN A 43 -8.59 -2.23 10.00
N PRO A 44 -8.11 -2.74 11.17
CA PRO A 44 -7.91 -1.89 12.36
C PRO A 44 -6.79 -0.85 12.18
N LEU A 45 -5.87 -1.05 11.23
CA LEU A 45 -4.79 -0.12 10.94
C LEU A 45 -5.24 1.08 10.11
N LEU A 46 -6.40 1.01 9.46
CA LEU A 46 -6.86 2.04 8.52
C LEU A 46 -7.16 3.39 9.20
N ALA A 47 -7.63 3.37 10.46
CA ALA A 47 -7.85 4.60 11.21
C ALA A 47 -6.54 5.35 11.47
N ARG A 48 -5.49 4.63 11.90
CA ARG A 48 -4.13 5.20 12.06
C ARG A 48 -3.51 5.57 10.72
N ALA A 49 -3.76 4.81 9.66
CA ALA A 49 -3.24 5.13 8.32
C ALA A 49 -3.76 6.47 7.82
N LYS A 50 -5.03 6.83 8.08
CA LYS A 50 -5.57 8.16 7.77
C LYS A 50 -4.76 9.28 8.43
N ALA A 51 -4.53 9.15 9.74
CA ALA A 51 -3.85 10.17 10.54
C ALA A 51 -2.34 10.26 10.24
N ASP A 52 -1.66 9.11 10.25
CA ASP A 52 -0.20 9.05 10.28
C ASP A 52 0.42 8.64 8.95
N GLY A 53 -0.35 8.07 8.03
CA GLY A 53 0.17 7.45 6.79
C GLY A 53 0.86 8.43 5.85
N ASP A 54 1.58 7.87 4.87
CA ASP A 54 2.13 8.66 3.77
C ASP A 54 2.07 7.87 2.47
N ARG A 55 2.78 8.33 1.45
CA ARG A 55 2.80 7.68 0.14
C ARG A 55 3.12 6.18 0.19
N ARG A 56 3.98 5.76 1.12
CA ARG A 56 4.36 4.35 1.28
C ARG A 56 3.18 3.49 1.75
N ALA A 57 2.27 4.07 2.54
CA ALA A 57 1.03 3.40 2.94
C ALA A 57 0.06 3.30 1.76
N ILE A 58 -0.04 4.37 0.93
CA ILE A 58 -0.84 4.34 -0.30
C ILE A 58 -0.35 3.23 -1.24
N ASP A 59 0.96 3.12 -1.46
CA ASP A 59 1.54 2.10 -2.36
C ASP A 59 1.24 0.66 -1.89
N VAL A 60 1.04 0.46 -0.58
CA VAL A 60 0.61 -0.83 -0.01
C VAL A 60 -0.90 -1.05 -0.17
N LEU A 61 -1.71 0.00 0.00
CA LEU A 61 -3.17 -0.08 0.03
C LEU A 61 -3.83 -0.10 -1.35
N ALA A 62 -3.33 0.70 -2.30
CA ALA A 62 -3.90 0.85 -3.64
C ALA A 62 -4.09 -0.49 -4.42
N PRO A 63 -3.12 -1.43 -4.46
CA PRO A 63 -3.31 -2.69 -5.15
C PRO A 63 -4.34 -3.62 -4.48
N LEU A 64 -4.69 -3.40 -3.21
CA LEU A 64 -5.65 -4.24 -2.49
C LEU A 64 -7.10 -3.99 -2.90
N VAL A 65 -7.38 -2.81 -3.46
CA VAL A 65 -8.72 -2.40 -3.94
C VAL A 65 -8.82 -2.33 -5.45
N SER A 66 -7.70 -2.54 -6.15
CA SER A 66 -7.63 -2.55 -7.60
C SER A 66 -7.75 -3.97 -8.13
N GLY A 67 -8.89 -4.28 -8.76
CA GLY A 67 -9.04 -5.50 -9.53
C GLY A 67 -8.22 -5.42 -10.82
N LYS A 68 -7.73 -6.56 -11.32
CA LYS A 68 -7.11 -6.62 -12.66
C LYS A 68 -8.19 -6.89 -13.70
N SER A 69 -8.11 -6.21 -14.84
CA SER A 69 -9.10 -6.38 -15.92
C SER A 69 -9.04 -7.75 -16.58
N LYS A 70 -7.90 -8.46 -16.49
CA LYS A 70 -7.64 -9.78 -17.06
C LYS A 70 -6.66 -10.56 -16.16
N GLY A 71 -6.47 -11.84 -16.44
CA GLY A 71 -5.50 -12.72 -15.76
C GLY A 71 -6.11 -13.66 -14.72
N CYS A 72 -7.44 -13.73 -14.65
CA CYS A 72 -8.16 -14.70 -13.82
C CYS A 72 -9.04 -15.63 -14.69
N GLY A 73 -9.45 -16.77 -14.11
CA GLY A 73 -10.22 -17.81 -14.80
C GLY A 73 -9.37 -18.78 -15.61
N PHE A 74 -9.97 -19.87 -16.11
CA PHE A 74 -9.28 -20.98 -16.78
C PHE A 74 -8.45 -20.53 -18.01
N LEU A 75 -8.94 -19.54 -18.76
CA LEU A 75 -8.26 -18.98 -19.93
C LEU A 75 -7.58 -17.63 -19.65
N GLY A 76 -7.58 -17.15 -18.40
CA GLY A 76 -7.01 -15.84 -18.04
C GLY A 76 -7.75 -14.62 -18.62
N MET A 77 -8.94 -14.80 -19.16
CA MET A 77 -9.72 -13.73 -19.83
C MET A 77 -10.67 -12.99 -18.88
N SER A 78 -10.90 -13.49 -17.66
CA SER A 78 -11.83 -12.88 -16.72
C SER A 78 -11.16 -11.79 -15.88
N ARG A 79 -11.98 -10.85 -15.39
CA ARG A 79 -11.56 -9.85 -14.41
C ARG A 79 -11.19 -10.56 -13.10
N CYS A 80 -10.07 -10.14 -12.50
CA CYS A 80 -9.70 -10.54 -11.16
C CYS A 80 -10.40 -9.63 -10.14
N ALA A 81 -11.02 -10.24 -9.13
CA ALA A 81 -11.55 -9.49 -8.00
C ALA A 81 -10.41 -8.76 -7.26
N ALA A 82 -10.74 -7.62 -6.64
CA ALA A 82 -9.83 -6.92 -5.76
C ALA A 82 -9.54 -7.79 -4.52
N PRO A 83 -8.27 -7.90 -4.06
CA PRO A 83 -7.90 -8.75 -2.93
C PRO A 83 -8.66 -8.46 -1.63
N CYS A 84 -8.95 -7.18 -1.37
CA CYS A 84 -9.67 -6.72 -0.18
C CYS A 84 -10.98 -6.03 -0.55
N ALA A 85 -11.77 -6.64 -1.45
CA ALA A 85 -13.05 -6.10 -1.88
C ALA A 85 -14.02 -5.80 -0.71
N SER A 86 -14.01 -6.61 0.36
CA SER A 86 -14.90 -6.47 1.51
C SER A 86 -14.67 -5.22 2.36
N ILE A 87 -13.48 -4.64 2.32
CA ILE A 87 -13.11 -3.42 3.08
C ILE A 87 -12.63 -2.31 2.13
N ALA A 88 -13.05 -2.37 0.87
CA ALA A 88 -12.53 -1.50 -0.18
C ALA A 88 -12.90 -0.03 0.05
N SER A 89 -14.07 0.24 0.61
CA SER A 89 -14.50 1.59 0.98
C SER A 89 -13.59 2.22 2.03
N GLU A 90 -13.25 1.47 3.07
CA GLU A 90 -12.41 1.94 4.17
C GLU A 90 -10.97 2.16 3.69
N ILE A 91 -10.47 1.26 2.84
CA ILE A 91 -9.15 1.42 2.22
C ILE A 91 -9.11 2.67 1.33
N LYS A 92 -10.12 2.87 0.48
CA LYS A 92 -10.19 4.06 -0.39
C LYS A 92 -10.27 5.35 0.43
N ALA A 93 -11.08 5.36 1.48
CA ALA A 93 -11.17 6.50 2.39
C ALA A 93 -9.83 6.78 3.11
N ALA A 94 -9.06 5.74 3.43
CA ALA A 94 -7.72 5.91 4.00
C ALA A 94 -6.73 6.49 2.99
N ILE A 95 -6.74 6.00 1.75
CA ILE A 95 -5.90 6.53 0.66
C ILE A 95 -6.21 8.02 0.43
N GLN A 96 -7.50 8.35 0.27
CA GLN A 96 -7.93 9.72 0.04
C GLN A 96 -7.47 10.67 1.15
N ALA A 97 -7.68 10.31 2.42
CA ALA A 97 -7.25 11.14 3.54
C ALA A 97 -5.73 11.37 3.60
N ILE A 98 -4.95 10.37 3.18
CA ILE A 98 -3.48 10.52 3.08
C ILE A 98 -3.12 11.45 1.92
N GLU A 99 -3.76 11.28 0.75
CA GLU A 99 -3.50 12.12 -0.42
C GLU A 99 -3.84 13.59 -0.16
N GLU A 100 -4.96 13.87 0.50
CA GLU A 100 -5.38 15.22 0.90
C GLU A 100 -4.37 15.88 1.84
N ARG A 101 -3.75 15.11 2.75
CA ARG A 101 -2.78 15.64 3.72
C ARG A 101 -1.37 15.80 3.15
N VAL A 102 -0.91 14.84 2.34
CA VAL A 102 0.50 14.76 1.91
C VAL A 102 0.71 15.40 0.53
N GLY A 103 -0.36 15.60 -0.24
CA GLY A 103 -0.29 16.12 -1.60
C GLY A 103 0.38 15.13 -2.58
N PRO A 104 0.51 15.52 -3.87
CA PRO A 104 1.26 14.73 -4.84
C PRO A 104 2.72 14.60 -4.42
N SER A 105 3.30 13.41 -4.63
CA SER A 105 4.71 13.17 -4.31
C SER A 105 5.61 14.17 -5.04
N PRO A 106 6.57 14.83 -4.37
CA PRO A 106 7.60 15.60 -5.06
C PRO A 106 8.41 14.61 -5.91
N GLY A 107 8.17 14.60 -7.22
CA GLY A 107 8.75 13.63 -8.17
C GLY A 107 7.72 12.86 -9.01
N ALA A 108 6.42 12.97 -8.73
CA ALA A 108 5.41 12.59 -9.70
C ALA A 108 5.40 13.64 -10.82
N ALA A 109 6.22 13.45 -11.85
CA ALA A 109 6.09 14.22 -13.08
C ALA A 109 4.62 14.13 -13.55
N PRO A 110 3.99 15.24 -13.97
CA PRO A 110 2.64 15.15 -14.55
C PRO A 110 2.72 14.17 -15.72
N SER A 111 1.87 13.14 -15.70
CA SER A 111 1.68 12.32 -16.90
C SER A 111 1.27 13.26 -18.03
N PRO A 112 1.90 13.18 -19.22
CA PRO A 112 1.52 14.06 -20.32
C PRO A 112 0.05 13.77 -20.64
N GLU A 113 -0.78 14.80 -20.53
CA GLU A 113 -2.15 14.79 -21.03
C GLU A 113 -2.13 14.30 -22.48
N GLY A 114 -2.88 13.24 -22.73
CA GLY A 114 -2.99 12.62 -24.05
C GLY A 114 -3.51 13.63 -25.07
N ARG A 115 -2.91 13.56 -26.26
CA ARG A 115 -3.36 14.24 -27.48
C ARG A 115 -4.72 13.71 -27.95
#